data_AF-W1YMV4-F1
#
_entry.id   AF-W1YMV4-F1
#
_cell.length_a   1.000
_cell.length_b   1.000
_cell.length_c   1.000
_cell.angle_alpha   90.00
_cell.angle_beta   90.00
_cell.angle_gamma   90.00
#
_symmetry.space_group_name_H-M   'P 1'
#
loop_
_entity.id
_entity.type
_entity.pdbx_description
1 polymer ?
#
loop_
_entity_poly.entity_id
_entity_poly.type
_entity_poly.pdbx_seq_one_letter_code
_entity_poly.pdbx_strand_id
1 'polypeptide(L)'
;PEVTMVHLPRVEATLAPLALLTKTVWLPWIKLEKPDARLIRLSEKNNNWTFNLANDDNKDANAKPSAWSFRLDNILFDQGRIAIDDKVSKADLEIFVDPL
;
A
#
# COMPACT_ATOMS: atom_id res chain seq x y z
N PRO A 1 -20.85 -5.00 4.66
CA PRO A 1 -20.16 -4.75 3.38
C PRO A 1 -18.65 -4.73 3.60
N GLU A 2 -17.91 -5.57 2.88
CA GLU A 2 -16.45 -5.49 2.87
C GLU A 2 -16.07 -4.16 2.21
N VAL A 3 -15.48 -3.25 2.98
CA VAL A 3 -15.03 -1.97 2.43
C VAL A 3 -13.60 -2.14 1.96
N THR A 4 -13.43 -2.20 0.64
CA THR A 4 -12.11 -2.20 0.02
C THR A 4 -11.35 -0.94 0.42
N MET A 5 -10.22 -1.10 1.12
CA MET A 5 -9.38 0.01 1.56
C MET A 5 -8.80 0.79 0.38
N VAL A 6 -8.32 0.10 -0.65
CA VAL A 6 -7.74 0.73 -1.84
C VAL A 6 -8.24 0.03 -3.09
N HIS A 7 -8.73 0.81 -4.04
CA HIS A 7 -9.07 0.39 -5.39
C HIS A 7 -8.12 1.07 -6.38
N LEU A 8 -7.41 0.25 -7.16
CA LEU A 8 -6.50 0.71 -8.21
C LEU A 8 -7.07 0.27 -9.56
N PRO A 9 -7.74 1.16 -10.31
CA PRO A 9 -8.25 0.84 -11.64
C PRO A 9 -7.17 0.29 -12.57
N ARG A 10 -5.97 0.88 -12.50
CA ARG A 10 -4.82 0.44 -13.29
C ARG A 10 -3.51 0.73 -12.58
N VAL A 11 -2.59 -0.21 -12.75
CA VAL A 11 -1.22 -0.14 -12.26
C VAL A 11 -0.30 -0.43 -13.43
N GLU A 12 0.65 0.48 -13.68
CA GLU A 12 1.75 0.26 -14.61
C GLU A 12 3.04 0.14 -13.82
N ALA A 13 3.80 -0.92 -14.03
CA ALA A 13 5.06 -1.15 -13.32
C ALA A 13 6.13 -1.62 -14.29
N THR A 14 7.37 -1.22 -14.04
CA THR A 14 8.53 -1.82 -14.68
C THR A 14 9.28 -2.69 -13.70
N LEU A 15 9.77 -3.84 -14.19
CA LEU A 15 10.60 -4.75 -13.42
C LEU A 15 11.99 -4.75 -14.04
N ALA A 16 13.03 -4.57 -13.21
CA ALA A 16 14.41 -4.67 -13.64
C ALA A 16 14.85 -6.15 -13.71
N PRO A 17 14.98 -6.76 -14.91
CA PRO A 17 15.11 -8.22 -15.00
C PRO A 17 16.46 -8.72 -14.44
N LEU A 18 17.53 -7.94 -14.63
CA LEU A 18 18.86 -8.30 -14.14
C LEU A 18 18.93 -8.38 -12.61
N ALA A 19 18.10 -7.60 -11.90
CA ALA A 19 18.04 -7.64 -10.44
C ALA A 19 17.45 -8.95 -9.90
N LEU A 20 16.67 -9.67 -10.71
CA LEU A 20 16.15 -10.98 -10.33
C LEU A 20 17.27 -12.01 -10.17
N LEU A 21 18.39 -11.87 -10.90
CA LEU A 21 19.56 -12.73 -10.76
C LEU A 21 20.20 -12.61 -9.36
N THR A 22 20.07 -11.44 -8.72
CA THR A 22 20.49 -11.19 -7.33
C THR A 22 19.33 -11.33 -6.35
N LYS A 23 18.27 -12.05 -6.72
CA LYS A 23 17.05 -12.26 -5.90
C LYS A 23 16.43 -10.96 -5.41
N THR A 24 16.47 -9.93 -6.25
CA THR A 24 15.89 -8.63 -5.94
C THR A 24 14.73 -8.35 -6.89
N VAL A 25 13.52 -8.26 -6.34
CA VAL A 25 12.37 -7.72 -7.07
C VAL A 25 12.51 -6.21 -7.04
N TRP A 26 13.07 -5.64 -8.11
CA TRP A 26 13.30 -4.20 -8.22
C TRP A 26 12.34 -3.57 -9.22
N LEU A 27 11.52 -2.65 -8.72
CA LEU A 27 10.63 -1.81 -9.50
C LEU A 27 11.19 -0.38 -9.51
N PRO A 28 11.86 0.07 -10.60
CA PRO A 28 12.40 1.42 -10.69
C PRO A 28 11.31 2.49 -10.61
N TRP A 29 10.14 2.20 -11.19
CA TRP A 29 8.96 3.04 -11.05
C TRP A 29 7.68 2.21 -11.12
N ILE A 30 6.66 2.69 -10.43
CA ILE A 30 5.27 2.25 -10.53
C ILE A 30 4.38 3.48 -10.72
N LYS A 31 3.40 3.38 -11.61
CA LYS A 31 2.38 4.41 -11.84
C LYS A 31 1.03 3.84 -11.44
N LEU A 32 0.33 4.56 -10.57
CA LEU A 32 -1.02 4.24 -10.13
C LEU A 32 -1.97 5.20 -10.83
N GLU A 33 -2.89 4.66 -11.63
CA GLU A 33 -3.88 5.46 -12.36
C GLU A 33 -5.21 5.48 -11.60
N LYS A 34 -5.66 6.69 -11.26
CA LYS A 34 -6.87 6.99 -10.52
C LYS A 34 -7.03 6.19 -9.23
N PRO A 35 -6.01 6.18 -8.34
CA PRO A 35 -6.11 5.47 -7.08
C PRO A 35 -7.24 6.05 -6.22
N ASP A 36 -8.10 5.17 -5.72
CA ASP A 36 -9.15 5.50 -4.75
C ASP A 36 -8.84 4.78 -3.44
N ALA A 37 -8.55 5.55 -2.39
CA ALA A 37 -8.31 5.03 -1.06
C ALA A 37 -9.42 5.47 -0.10
N ARG A 38 -9.86 4.55 0.74
CA ARG A 38 -10.85 4.75 1.79
C ARG A 38 -10.28 4.27 3.10
N LEU A 39 -9.84 5.20 3.95
CA LEU A 39 -9.30 4.91 5.27
C LEU A 39 -10.44 5.01 6.29
N ILE A 40 -10.75 3.91 6.97
CA ILE A 40 -11.85 3.81 7.92
C ILE A 40 -11.31 3.33 9.26
N ARG A 41 -11.58 4.08 10.32
CA ARG A 41 -11.33 3.66 11.72
C ARG A 41 -12.59 3.72 12.54
N LEU A 42 -12.96 2.57 13.06
CA LEU A 42 -14.12 2.38 13.92
C LEU A 42 -13.74 2.49 15.41
N SER A 43 -12.51 2.09 15.77
CA SER A 43 -11.96 2.21 17.12
C SER A 43 -10.42 2.14 17.10
N GLU A 44 -9.77 2.34 18.24
CA GLU A 44 -8.29 2.27 18.38
C GLU A 44 -7.68 0.97 17.85
N LYS A 45 -8.44 -0.13 17.84
CA LYS A 45 -7.96 -1.45 17.39
C LYS A 45 -8.65 -1.94 16.12
N ASN A 46 -9.55 -1.15 15.54
CA ASN A 46 -10.32 -1.55 14.36
C ASN A 46 -10.24 -0.46 13.29
N ASN A 47 -9.39 -0.73 12.31
CA ASN A 47 -9.20 0.08 11.13
C ASN A 47 -8.89 -0.82 9.92
N ASN A 48 -8.95 -0.28 8.72
CA ASN A 48 -8.72 -1.04 7.49
C ASN A 48 -7.34 -0.82 6.84
N TRP A 49 -6.43 -0.07 7.46
CA TRP A 49 -5.10 0.28 6.92
C TRP A 49 -3.93 -0.33 7.70
N THR A 50 -4.18 -0.95 8.85
CA THR A 50 -3.19 -1.75 9.55
C THR A 50 -3.11 -3.11 8.90
N PHE A 51 -1.97 -3.39 8.27
CA PHE A 51 -1.67 -4.66 7.65
C PHE A 51 -1.01 -5.57 8.68
N ASN A 52 -1.66 -6.69 8.98
CA ASN A 52 -1.04 -7.77 9.73
C ASN A 52 -0.43 -8.73 8.72
N LEU A 53 0.89 -8.75 8.62
CA LEU A 53 1.57 -9.70 7.75
C LEU A 53 1.53 -11.08 8.41
N ALA A 54 1.51 -12.15 7.61
CA ALA A 54 1.29 -13.54 8.06
C ALA A 54 2.27 -14.07 9.14
N ASN A 55 3.25 -13.27 9.57
CA ASN A 55 4.22 -13.58 10.62
C ASN A 55 4.24 -12.57 11.78
N ASP A 56 3.33 -11.58 11.86
CA ASP A 56 3.40 -10.55 12.92
C ASP A 56 3.15 -11.11 14.33
N ASP A 57 2.23 -12.06 14.47
CA ASP A 57 1.89 -12.67 15.77
C ASP A 57 2.81 -13.84 16.15
N ASN A 58 3.61 -14.34 15.20
CA ASN A 58 4.46 -15.52 15.35
C ASN A 58 5.82 -15.28 14.68
N LYS A 59 6.48 -14.17 15.06
CA LYS A 59 7.89 -13.93 14.75
C LYS A 59 8.72 -14.93 15.55
N ASP A 60 8.88 -16.15 15.04
CA ASP A 60 9.94 -17.03 15.50
C ASP A 60 11.24 -16.22 15.39
N ALA A 61 11.89 -15.97 16.52
CA ALA A 61 13.13 -15.20 16.58
C ALA A 61 14.25 -15.83 15.73
N ASN A 62 14.10 -17.12 15.39
CA ASN A 62 14.99 -17.88 14.52
C ASN A 62 14.46 -18.04 13.09
N ALA A 63 13.30 -17.47 12.74
CA ALA A 63 12.79 -17.50 11.38
C ALA A 63 13.78 -16.83 10.43
N LYS A 64 14.28 -17.60 9.47
CA LYS A 64 15.20 -17.09 8.47
C LYS A 64 14.45 -16.08 7.58
N PRO A 65 14.97 -14.86 7.38
CA PRO A 65 14.35 -13.90 6.49
C PRO A 65 14.26 -14.45 5.06
N SER A 66 13.30 -13.93 4.28
CA SER A 66 13.21 -14.25 2.86
C SER A 66 14.55 -14.02 2.17
N ALA A 67 14.96 -14.96 1.31
CA ALA A 67 16.15 -14.78 0.48
C ALA A 67 15.94 -13.74 -0.64
N TRP A 68 14.70 -13.28 -0.84
CA TRP A 68 14.35 -12.25 -1.80
C TRP A 68 14.29 -10.88 -1.12
N SER A 69 14.89 -9.88 -1.76
CA SER A 69 14.75 -8.47 -1.40
C SER A 69 13.76 -7.78 -2.33
N PHE A 70 13.04 -6.78 -1.82
CA PHE A 70 12.15 -5.93 -2.61
C PHE A 70 12.69 -4.50 -2.59
N ARG A 71 12.74 -3.85 -3.76
CA ARG A 71 13.16 -2.47 -3.91
C ARG A 71 12.16 -1.74 -4.81
N LEU A 72 11.71 -0.59 -4.37
CA LEU A 72 10.84 0.32 -5.11
C LEU A 72 11.44 1.72 -5.00
N ASP A 73 11.75 2.35 -6.14
CA ASP A 73 12.39 3.67 -6.12
C ASP A 73 11.36 4.79 -6.25
N ASN A 74 10.56 4.80 -7.34
CA ASN A 74 9.61 5.89 -7.61
C ASN A 74 8.17 5.41 -7.66
N ILE A 75 7.27 6.19 -7.06
CA ILE A 75 5.83 5.98 -7.13
C ILE A 75 5.21 7.22 -7.77
N LEU A 76 4.60 7.04 -8.93
CA LEU A 76 3.90 8.08 -9.66
C LEU A 76 2.40 7.91 -9.44
N PHE A 77 1.75 9.01 -9.14
CA PHE A 77 0.30 9.12 -9.04
C PHE A 77 -0.14 10.09 -10.13
N ASP A 78 -1.21 9.77 -10.84
CA ASP A 78 -1.98 10.76 -11.60
C ASP A 78 -3.00 11.42 -10.63
N GLN A 79 -4.26 11.55 -11.03
CA GLN A 79 -5.32 12.07 -10.17
C GLN A 79 -5.82 11.04 -9.15
N GLY A 80 -5.66 11.30 -7.85
CA GLY A 80 -6.08 10.37 -6.79
C GLY A 80 -7.20 10.91 -5.91
N ARG A 81 -7.91 10.00 -5.22
CA ARG A 81 -8.93 10.32 -4.21
C ARG A 81 -8.64 9.58 -2.91
N ILE A 82 -8.66 10.28 -1.79
CA ILE A 82 -8.51 9.69 -0.46
C ILE A 82 -9.67 10.16 0.41
N ALA A 83 -10.53 9.24 0.82
CA ALA A 83 -11.59 9.48 1.79
C ALA A 83 -11.17 8.94 3.16
N ILE A 84 -11.35 9.74 4.20
CA ILE A 84 -11.02 9.39 5.58
C ILE A 84 -12.28 9.49 6.42
N ASP A 85 -12.70 8.36 7.01
CA ASP A 85 -13.76 8.30 8.02
C ASP A 85 -13.18 7.72 9.32
N ASP A 86 -12.93 8.59 10.29
CA ASP A 86 -12.31 8.23 11.55
C ASP A 86 -13.19 8.60 12.74
N LYS A 87 -13.80 7.58 13.34
CA LYS A 87 -14.70 7.76 14.50
C LYS A 87 -13.96 8.13 15.79
N VAL A 88 -12.65 7.87 15.88
CA VAL A 88 -11.85 8.18 17.07
C VAL A 88 -11.48 9.66 17.08
N SER A 89 -10.94 10.18 15.98
CA SER A 89 -10.61 11.60 15.86
C SER A 89 -11.79 12.49 15.45
N LYS A 90 -12.91 11.88 15.03
CA LYS A 90 -14.08 12.54 14.42
C LYS A 90 -13.72 13.28 13.12
N ALA A 91 -12.76 12.76 12.37
CA ALA A 91 -12.41 13.27 11.05
C ALA A 91 -13.31 12.65 9.98
N ASP A 92 -13.86 13.50 9.11
CA ASP A 92 -14.56 13.15 7.89
C ASP A 92 -14.02 14.08 6.79
N LEU A 93 -13.12 13.55 5.96
CA LEU A 93 -12.31 14.34 5.04
C LEU A 93 -12.20 13.63 3.70
N GLU A 94 -12.22 14.41 2.63
CA GLU A 94 -11.93 13.95 1.28
C GLU A 94 -10.80 14.78 0.68
N ILE A 95 -9.78 14.10 0.19
CA ILE A 95 -8.57 14.70 -0.39
C ILE A 95 -8.51 14.27 -1.85
N PHE A 96 -8.39 15.25 -2.74
CA PHE A 96 -8.13 15.06 -4.16
C PHE A 96 -6.68 15.40 -4.44
N VAL A 97 -5.99 14.50 -5.13
CA VAL A 97 -4.63 14.69 -5.61
C VAL A 97 -4.73 14.98 -7.11
N ASP A 98 -4.20 16.11 -7.56
CA ASP A 98 -4.11 16.46 -8.97
C ASP A 98 -2.67 16.90 -9.27
N PRO A 99 -1.85 16.08 -9.95
CA PRO A 99 -0.49 16.44 -10.28
C PRO A 99 -0.50 17.45 -11.43
N LEU A 100 0.11 18.62 -11.18
CA LEU A 100 0.27 19.73 -12.12
C LEU A 100 0.99 19.33 -13.41
#